data_AF-A0A7C4FEM4-F1
#
_entry.id   AF-A0A7C4FEM4-F1
#
_cell.length_a   1.000
_cell.length_b   1.000
_cell.length_c   1.000
_cell.angle_alpha   90.00
_cell.angle_beta   90.00
_cell.angle_gamma   90.00
#
_symmetry.space_group_name_H-M   'P 1'
#
loop_
_entity.id
_entity.type
_entity.pdbx_description
1 polymer ?
#
loop_
_entity_poly.entity_id
_entity_poly.type
_entity_poly.pdbx_seq_one_letter_code
_entity_poly.pdbx_strand_id
1 'polypeptide(L)'
;MPRLLAVALPMLLLLFSSLAVIAVASSGRVYIVFDSCGYEVAKALNKLYPEASGDIFFSWQLSSLPHGAVAVLLATNISSKSDVEVAMQLVKSSGASYIYTDAVNSTGYRVNASDAWLYCIYKDGEALKRIAMGVAVNSGGGVLTQLGLGLLIAVAVFSAASLALYQTLREKIEELLKRVRVVAPPILRVKVSREEALNHPLRKALYETISSAGAVRYAELMRFGSRATIEWHLWVLLRSGLVAELRVGRKRYIVDMTNLVTALNTLVQVDEEVKCIVESGEKPPKLLTELCNTDLRAVFSVLELYSKAKAIELNHNI
;
A
#
# COMPACT_ATOMS: atom_id res chain seq x y z
N MET A 1 4.13 16.95 -63.85
CA MET A 1 3.94 15.79 -62.95
C MET A 1 5.07 15.50 -61.95
N PRO A 2 6.38 15.71 -62.20
CA PRO A 2 7.42 15.31 -61.23
C PRO A 2 7.49 16.19 -59.96
N ARG A 3 6.93 17.41 -59.99
CA ARG A 3 6.93 18.33 -58.84
C ARG A 3 5.91 17.97 -57.74
N LEU A 4 4.84 17.24 -58.07
CA LEU A 4 3.84 16.79 -57.09
C LEU A 4 4.34 15.58 -56.28
N LEU A 5 5.11 14.68 -56.92
CA LEU A 5 5.70 13.53 -56.24
C LEU A 5 6.80 13.94 -55.23
N ALA A 6 7.57 14.99 -55.55
CA ALA A 6 8.65 15.50 -54.69
C ALA A 6 8.15 16.14 -53.38
N VAL A 7 6.88 16.59 -53.34
CA VAL A 7 6.25 17.16 -52.14
C VAL A 7 5.41 16.11 -51.39
N ALA A 8 4.76 15.21 -52.12
CA ALA A 8 3.95 14.15 -51.52
C ALA A 8 4.80 13.13 -50.75
N LEU A 9 6.00 12.77 -51.23
CA LEU A 9 6.87 11.79 -50.58
C LEU A 9 7.37 12.22 -49.18
N PRO A 10 7.89 13.45 -48.96
CA PRO A 10 8.25 13.90 -47.61
C PRO A 10 7.05 14.11 -46.70
N MET A 11 5.88 14.52 -47.21
CA MET A 11 4.64 14.57 -46.42
C MET A 11 4.18 13.17 -45.99
N LEU A 12 4.27 12.18 -46.88
CA LEU A 12 3.94 10.79 -46.57
C LEU A 12 4.92 10.21 -45.54
N LEU A 13 6.22 10.48 -45.68
CA LEU A 13 7.25 10.08 -44.71
C LEU A 13 7.07 10.78 -43.34
N LEU A 14 6.61 12.04 -43.32
CA LEU A 14 6.23 12.74 -42.08
C LEU A 14 4.96 12.16 -41.45
N LEU A 15 3.99 11.73 -42.26
CA LEU A 15 2.80 11.03 -41.78
C LEU A 15 3.16 9.66 -41.20
N PHE A 16 4.03 8.90 -41.86
CA PHE A 16 4.50 7.60 -41.34
C PHE A 16 5.41 7.73 -40.12
N SER A 17 6.23 8.78 -40.01
CA SER A 17 7.01 9.04 -38.79
C SER A 17 6.12 9.52 -37.64
N SER A 18 5.08 10.32 -37.91
CA SER A 18 4.09 10.69 -36.89
C SER A 18 3.24 9.49 -36.43
N LEU A 19 2.87 8.57 -37.31
CA LEU A 19 2.18 7.32 -36.97
C LEU A 19 3.08 6.34 -36.22
N ALA A 20 4.38 6.28 -36.53
CA ALA A 20 5.35 5.49 -35.76
C ALA A 20 5.59 6.09 -34.35
N VAL A 21 5.53 7.43 -34.20
CA VAL A 21 5.58 8.10 -32.90
C VAL A 21 4.29 7.86 -32.09
N ILE A 22 3.14 7.71 -32.76
CA ILE A 22 1.87 7.37 -32.10
C ILE A 22 1.80 5.88 -31.71
N ALA A 23 2.43 4.98 -32.47
CA ALA A 23 2.51 3.54 -32.15
C ALA A 23 3.49 3.21 -31.00
N VAL A 24 4.40 4.13 -30.66
CA VAL A 24 5.29 4.01 -29.48
C VAL A 24 4.67 4.66 -28.23
N ALA A 25 3.51 5.32 -28.35
CA ALA A 25 2.86 6.06 -27.27
C ALA A 25 1.90 5.23 -26.36
N SER A 26 1.98 3.89 -26.39
CA SER A 26 1.20 3.04 -25.48
C SER A 26 2.03 2.02 -24.71
N SER A 27 3.29 2.33 -24.38
CA SER A 27 3.96 1.64 -23.27
C SER A 27 3.29 2.07 -21.96
N GLY A 28 2.16 1.40 -21.64
CA GLY A 28 1.42 1.65 -20.41
C GLY A 28 2.35 1.56 -19.20
N ARG A 29 2.24 2.51 -18.28
CA ARG A 29 2.91 2.41 -16.99
C ARG A 29 2.21 1.37 -16.15
N VAL A 30 2.98 0.59 -15.41
CA VAL A 30 2.45 -0.36 -14.44
C VAL A 30 3.07 -0.07 -13.08
N TYR A 31 2.26 0.38 -12.14
CA TYR A 31 2.62 0.56 -10.75
C TYR A 31 2.64 -0.79 -10.03
N ILE A 32 3.81 -1.23 -9.62
CA ILE A 32 3.97 -2.43 -8.80
C ILE A 32 4.00 -1.98 -7.33
N VAL A 33 2.97 -2.34 -6.58
CA VAL A 33 2.80 -1.92 -5.18
C VAL A 33 3.01 -3.10 -4.23
N PHE A 34 3.82 -2.89 -3.19
CA PHE A 34 4.22 -3.91 -2.22
C PHE A 34 3.58 -3.72 -0.84
N ASP A 35 3.01 -2.54 -0.61
CA ASP A 35 2.35 -2.18 0.61
C ASP A 35 1.26 -1.12 0.34
N SER A 36 0.49 -0.84 1.39
CA SER A 36 -0.61 0.11 1.36
C SER A 36 -0.17 1.52 0.98
N CYS A 37 1.04 1.94 1.35
CA CYS A 37 1.51 3.27 1.04
C CYS A 37 1.85 3.40 -0.45
N GLY A 38 2.49 2.39 -1.02
CA GLY A 38 2.67 2.30 -2.47
C GLY A 38 1.34 2.33 -3.22
N TYR A 39 0.33 1.59 -2.74
CA TYR A 39 -1.02 1.60 -3.32
C TYR A 39 -1.71 2.98 -3.25
N GLU A 40 -1.71 3.62 -2.08
CA GLU A 40 -2.32 4.93 -1.89
C GLU A 40 -1.66 6.00 -2.76
N VAL A 41 -0.34 5.95 -2.89
CA VAL A 41 0.43 6.82 -3.79
C VAL A 41 0.05 6.54 -5.24
N ALA A 42 0.10 5.29 -5.71
CA ALA A 42 -0.26 4.94 -7.10
C ALA A 42 -1.67 5.41 -7.46
N LYS A 43 -2.64 5.16 -6.56
CA LYS A 43 -4.02 5.60 -6.73
C LYS A 43 -4.14 7.12 -6.84
N ALA A 44 -3.40 7.85 -6.00
CA ALA A 44 -3.42 9.30 -6.01
C ALA A 44 -2.74 9.88 -7.27
N LEU A 45 -1.65 9.27 -7.73
CA LEU A 45 -1.00 9.62 -9.00
C LEU A 45 -1.97 9.44 -10.16
N ASN A 46 -2.64 8.28 -10.26
CA ASN A 46 -3.64 8.03 -11.31
C ASN A 46 -4.79 9.05 -11.30
N LYS A 47 -5.21 9.50 -10.12
CA LYS A 47 -6.32 10.43 -9.98
C LYS A 47 -5.93 11.88 -10.26
N LEU A 48 -4.76 12.31 -9.79
CA LEU A 48 -4.38 13.73 -9.74
C LEU A 48 -3.37 14.12 -10.81
N TYR A 49 -2.66 13.17 -11.41
CA TYR A 49 -1.60 13.38 -12.39
C TYR A 49 -1.78 12.44 -13.60
N PRO A 50 -2.70 12.77 -14.54
CA PRO A 50 -2.98 11.93 -15.71
C PRO A 50 -1.73 11.56 -16.52
N GLU A 51 -0.77 12.48 -16.60
CA GLU A 51 0.52 12.29 -17.28
C GLU A 51 1.42 11.25 -16.61
N ALA A 52 1.19 10.93 -15.33
CA ALA A 52 1.88 9.87 -14.60
C ALA A 52 1.05 8.59 -14.50
N SER A 53 -0.22 8.59 -14.94
CA SER A 53 -1.14 7.47 -14.74
C SER A 53 -0.67 6.13 -15.34
N GLY A 54 -1.14 5.03 -14.75
CA GLY A 54 -0.82 3.65 -15.12
C GLY A 54 -1.64 2.61 -14.36
N ASP A 55 -1.57 1.36 -14.78
CA ASP A 55 -2.27 0.26 -14.11
C ASP A 55 -1.61 -0.10 -12.78
N ILE A 56 -2.39 -0.51 -11.78
CA ILE A 56 -1.87 -0.87 -10.45
C ILE A 56 -1.86 -2.38 -10.30
N PHE A 57 -0.67 -2.95 -10.10
CA PHE A 57 -0.40 -4.37 -9.95
C PHE A 57 0.15 -4.65 -8.56
N PHE A 58 -0.32 -5.74 -7.96
CA PHE A 58 0.27 -6.31 -6.74
C PHE A 58 1.35 -7.33 -7.08
N SER A 59 2.19 -7.67 -6.11
CA SER A 59 3.31 -8.61 -6.30
C SER A 59 2.92 -9.97 -6.88
N TRP A 60 1.71 -10.47 -6.59
CA TRP A 60 1.21 -11.74 -7.16
C TRP A 60 0.71 -11.63 -8.62
N GLN A 61 0.58 -10.42 -9.18
CA GLN A 61 0.10 -10.19 -10.54
C GLN A 61 1.23 -10.02 -11.56
N LEU A 62 2.49 -10.11 -11.12
CA LEU A 62 3.66 -9.77 -11.93
C LEU A 62 3.88 -10.69 -13.14
N SER A 63 3.31 -11.89 -13.14
CA SER A 63 3.32 -12.78 -14.31
C SER A 63 2.57 -12.23 -15.52
N SER A 64 1.74 -11.20 -15.33
CA SER A 64 0.95 -10.55 -16.38
C SER A 64 1.49 -9.19 -16.84
N LEU A 65 2.76 -8.88 -16.52
CA LEU A 65 3.36 -7.60 -16.90
C LEU A 65 3.43 -7.46 -18.44
N PRO A 66 2.87 -6.39 -19.03
CA PRO A 66 2.93 -6.17 -20.48
C PRO A 66 4.37 -5.98 -20.95
N HIS A 67 4.70 -6.55 -22.11
CA HIS A 67 6.01 -6.36 -22.72
C HIS A 67 6.20 -4.88 -23.11
N GLY A 68 7.35 -4.31 -22.77
CA GLY A 68 7.67 -2.91 -23.05
C GLY A 68 6.97 -1.88 -22.14
N ALA A 69 6.24 -2.32 -21.11
CA ALA A 69 5.69 -1.43 -20.09
C ALA A 69 6.81 -0.74 -19.27
N VAL A 70 6.51 0.44 -18.72
CA VAL A 70 7.37 1.08 -17.72
C VAL A 70 6.89 0.66 -16.33
N ALA A 71 7.69 -0.15 -15.65
CA ALA A 71 7.38 -0.63 -14.31
C ALA A 71 7.74 0.43 -13.26
N VAL A 72 6.78 0.88 -12.45
CA VAL A 72 6.99 1.82 -11.34
C VAL A 72 6.85 1.06 -10.03
N LEU A 73 7.98 0.67 -9.43
CA LEU A 73 8.04 -0.09 -8.19
C LEU A 73 7.92 0.86 -6.99
N LEU A 74 6.74 0.88 -6.37
CA LEU A 74 6.47 1.67 -5.18
C LEU A 74 6.59 0.79 -3.93
N ALA A 75 7.82 0.70 -3.42
CA ALA A 75 8.13 0.06 -2.15
C ALA A 75 8.39 1.10 -1.05
N THR A 76 8.20 0.71 0.19
CA THR A 76 8.66 1.46 1.36
C THR A 76 9.53 0.58 2.25
N ASN A 77 10.03 1.12 3.36
CA ASN A 77 10.81 0.36 4.34
C ASN A 77 10.03 -0.77 5.03
N ILE A 78 8.70 -0.83 4.91
CA ILE A 78 7.86 -1.93 5.42
C ILE A 78 7.52 -2.97 4.35
N SER A 79 7.89 -2.75 3.09
CA SER A 79 7.71 -3.73 2.03
C SER A 79 8.54 -4.99 2.29
N SER A 80 8.02 -6.14 1.87
CA SER A 80 8.76 -7.42 1.91
C SER A 80 9.97 -7.36 0.98
N LYS A 81 11.18 -7.52 1.53
CA LYS A 81 12.43 -7.51 0.73
C LYS A 81 12.43 -8.62 -0.32
N SER A 82 11.98 -9.83 0.03
CA SER A 82 11.91 -10.95 -0.91
C SER A 82 10.97 -10.67 -2.06
N ASP A 83 9.82 -10.04 -1.80
CA ASP A 83 8.82 -9.77 -2.84
C ASP A 83 9.33 -8.68 -3.79
N VAL A 84 10.00 -7.67 -3.23
CA VAL A 84 10.67 -6.61 -3.99
C VAL A 84 11.78 -7.19 -4.87
N GLU A 85 12.60 -8.10 -4.35
CA GLU A 85 13.67 -8.77 -5.10
C GLU A 85 13.12 -9.62 -6.25
N VAL A 86 12.10 -10.44 -5.98
CA VAL A 86 11.42 -11.26 -7.00
C VAL A 86 10.82 -10.37 -8.09
N ALA A 87 10.14 -9.29 -7.69
CA ALA A 87 9.57 -8.34 -8.64
C ALA A 87 10.62 -7.66 -9.50
N MET A 88 11.73 -7.24 -8.90
CA MET A 88 12.84 -6.63 -9.62
C MET A 88 13.47 -7.60 -10.62
N GLN A 89 13.61 -8.88 -10.26
CA GLN A 89 14.11 -9.91 -11.18
C GLN A 89 13.17 -10.10 -12.37
N LEU A 90 11.86 -10.18 -12.12
CA LEU A 90 10.84 -10.33 -13.18
C LEU A 90 10.84 -9.12 -14.14
N VAL A 91 10.86 -7.90 -13.60
CA VAL A 91 10.92 -6.66 -14.37
C VAL A 91 12.20 -6.58 -15.21
N LYS A 92 13.35 -6.97 -14.65
CA LYS A 92 14.61 -7.04 -15.40
C LYS A 92 14.55 -8.07 -16.52
N SER A 93 13.96 -9.23 -16.26
CA SER A 93 13.83 -10.32 -17.25
C SER A 93 12.90 -10.00 -18.41
N SER A 94 11.90 -9.13 -18.19
CA SER A 94 10.97 -8.70 -19.25
C SER A 94 11.53 -7.62 -20.17
N GLY A 95 12.74 -7.09 -19.88
CA GLY A 95 13.32 -5.97 -20.59
C GLY A 95 12.57 -4.65 -20.38
N ALA A 96 11.67 -4.60 -19.39
CA ALA A 96 10.93 -3.40 -19.05
C ALA A 96 11.86 -2.31 -18.47
N SER A 97 11.64 -1.07 -18.88
CA SER A 97 12.23 0.07 -18.18
C SER A 97 11.58 0.21 -16.81
N TYR A 98 12.33 0.60 -15.79
CA TYR A 98 11.81 0.65 -14.43
C TYR A 98 12.21 1.89 -13.64
N ILE A 99 11.26 2.36 -12.85
CA ILE A 99 11.38 3.43 -11.86
C ILE A 99 11.13 2.79 -10.49
N TYR A 100 11.89 3.14 -9.47
CA TYR A 100 11.70 2.53 -8.16
C TYR A 100 11.87 3.55 -7.03
N THR A 101 11.25 3.27 -5.89
CA THR A 101 11.52 4.02 -4.67
C THR A 101 12.84 3.60 -4.04
N ASP A 102 13.48 4.51 -3.31
CA ASP A 102 14.78 4.31 -2.68
C ASP A 102 14.90 3.16 -1.68
N ALA A 103 13.78 2.57 -1.28
CA ALA A 103 13.66 1.33 -0.52
C ALA A 103 14.05 0.07 -1.34
N VAL A 104 14.01 0.16 -2.67
CA VAL A 104 14.45 -0.91 -3.57
C VAL A 104 15.95 -0.74 -3.83
N ASN A 105 16.77 -1.69 -3.40
CA ASN A 105 18.22 -1.67 -3.56
C ASN A 105 18.63 -2.06 -4.99
N SER A 106 18.36 -1.19 -5.96
CA SER A 106 18.68 -1.39 -7.38
C SER A 106 19.46 -0.20 -7.94
N THR A 107 19.94 -0.35 -9.18
CA THR A 107 20.55 0.69 -10.00
C THR A 107 19.54 1.15 -11.07
N GLY A 108 19.23 2.45 -11.12
CA GLY A 108 18.25 3.07 -12.01
C GLY A 108 17.61 4.32 -11.39
N TYR A 109 16.46 4.77 -11.93
CA TYR A 109 15.85 6.03 -11.51
C TYR A 109 15.08 5.89 -10.19
N ARG A 110 15.41 6.78 -9.24
CA ARG A 110 15.05 6.65 -7.82
C ARG A 110 14.08 7.75 -7.38
N VAL A 111 12.91 7.35 -6.91
CA VAL A 111 11.96 8.20 -6.17
C VAL A 111 12.23 8.03 -4.66
N ASN A 112 12.02 9.04 -3.83
CA ASN A 112 12.23 8.92 -2.38
C ASN A 112 11.05 8.18 -1.72
N ALA A 113 11.27 7.07 -1.02
CA ALA A 113 10.21 6.36 -0.30
C ALA A 113 9.67 7.18 0.88
N SER A 114 10.44 8.15 1.38
CA SER A 114 9.96 9.11 2.39
C SER A 114 8.84 9.98 1.83
N ASP A 115 8.87 10.32 0.54
CA ASP A 115 7.78 11.06 -0.10
C ASP A 115 6.51 10.21 -0.19
N ALA A 116 6.66 8.91 -0.45
CA ALA A 116 5.55 7.97 -0.42
C ALA A 116 4.93 7.89 0.98
N TRP A 117 5.76 7.90 2.03
CA TRP A 117 5.30 7.95 3.42
C TRP A 117 4.61 9.26 3.79
N LEU A 118 5.19 10.39 3.41
CA LEU A 118 4.64 11.72 3.68
C LEU A 118 3.24 11.85 3.07
N TYR A 119 3.07 11.40 1.82
CA TYR A 119 1.75 11.35 1.22
C TYR A 119 0.83 10.33 1.91
N CYS A 120 1.31 9.11 2.15
CA CYS A 120 0.50 8.04 2.75
C CYS A 120 -0.10 8.44 4.11
N ILE A 121 0.73 9.03 5.00
CA ILE A 121 0.32 9.39 6.36
C ILE A 121 -0.36 10.76 6.40
N TYR A 122 0.24 11.76 5.77
CA TYR A 122 -0.16 13.16 5.95
C TYR A 122 -0.92 13.75 4.76
N LYS A 123 -1.11 12.98 3.69
CA LYS A 123 -1.69 13.45 2.41
C LYS A 123 -0.96 14.69 1.87
N ASP A 124 0.36 14.74 2.07
CA ASP A 124 1.24 15.82 1.59
C ASP A 124 1.26 15.87 0.05
N GLY A 125 0.57 16.87 -0.51
CA GLY A 125 0.46 17.07 -1.96
C GLY A 125 1.79 17.39 -2.65
N GLU A 126 2.73 18.06 -1.97
CA GLU A 126 4.04 18.36 -2.55
C GLU A 126 4.92 17.11 -2.62
N ALA A 127 4.81 16.21 -1.63
CA ALA A 127 5.43 14.89 -1.70
C ALA A 127 4.89 14.07 -2.89
N LEU A 128 3.57 14.04 -3.07
CA LEU A 128 2.96 13.36 -4.22
C LEU A 128 3.39 13.97 -5.56
N LYS A 129 3.47 15.30 -5.63
CA LYS A 129 3.94 16.02 -6.82
C LYS A 129 5.38 15.66 -7.19
N ARG A 130 6.29 15.57 -6.21
CA ARG A 130 7.68 15.12 -6.45
C ARG A 130 7.73 13.70 -7.02
N ILE A 131 6.89 12.80 -6.50
CA ILE A 131 6.76 11.44 -7.04
C ILE A 131 6.24 11.49 -8.49
N ALA A 132 5.19 12.26 -8.76
CA ALA A 132 4.61 12.40 -10.10
C ALA A 132 5.63 12.91 -11.12
N MET A 133 6.39 13.95 -10.76
CA MET A 133 7.45 14.50 -11.60
C MET A 133 8.54 13.45 -11.88
N GLY A 134 8.96 12.69 -10.86
CA GLY A 134 9.94 11.62 -11.03
C GLY A 134 9.46 10.52 -11.97
N VAL A 135 8.18 10.17 -11.91
CA VAL A 135 7.56 9.19 -12.82
C VAL A 135 7.46 9.74 -14.25
N ALA A 136 6.97 10.97 -14.43
CA ALA A 136 6.70 11.56 -15.74
C ALA A 136 7.98 11.81 -16.57
N VAL A 137 9.03 12.35 -15.96
CA VAL A 137 10.27 12.74 -16.66
C VAL A 137 11.01 11.54 -17.26
N ASN A 138 10.92 10.37 -16.64
CA ASN A 138 11.73 9.20 -17.01
C ASN A 138 10.98 8.17 -17.85
N SER A 139 9.72 8.46 -18.20
CA SER A 139 8.93 7.62 -19.10
C SER A 139 9.32 7.80 -20.58
N GLY A 140 10.11 8.84 -20.91
CA GLY A 140 10.50 9.18 -22.29
C GLY A 140 11.89 8.71 -22.74
N GLY A 141 12.59 7.90 -21.94
CA GLY A 141 14.03 7.63 -22.08
C GLY A 141 14.46 6.51 -23.03
N GLY A 142 13.66 6.15 -24.05
CA GLY A 142 13.94 5.00 -24.92
C GLY A 142 14.44 5.28 -26.34
N VAL A 143 14.25 6.49 -26.91
CA VAL A 143 14.49 6.72 -28.36
C VAL A 143 15.20 8.05 -28.70
N LEU A 144 15.56 8.90 -27.73
CA LEU A 144 16.11 10.24 -28.00
C LEU A 144 17.64 10.37 -27.87
N THR A 145 18.42 9.33 -28.18
CA THR A 145 19.89 9.39 -28.11
C THR A 145 20.60 9.96 -29.36
N GLN A 146 19.91 10.60 -30.33
CA GLN A 146 20.64 11.08 -31.52
C GLN A 146 20.30 12.44 -32.13
N LEU A 147 19.42 13.25 -31.53
CA LEU A 147 19.15 14.61 -32.05
C LEU A 147 18.92 15.59 -30.91
N GLY A 148 19.99 16.22 -30.43
CA GLY A 148 19.85 17.21 -29.35
C GLY A 148 21.12 17.86 -28.84
N LEU A 149 22.20 17.91 -29.63
CA LEU A 149 23.44 18.61 -29.23
C LEU A 149 23.31 20.16 -29.26
N GLY A 150 22.10 20.71 -29.44
CA GLY A 150 21.86 22.15 -29.61
C GLY A 150 21.32 22.90 -28.40
N LEU A 151 20.96 22.24 -27.29
CA LEU A 151 20.29 22.89 -26.15
C LEU A 151 21.07 22.82 -24.83
N LEU A 152 22.40 22.72 -24.89
CA LEU A 152 23.29 22.60 -23.72
C LEU A 152 23.83 23.92 -23.17
N ILE A 153 23.33 25.08 -23.61
CA ILE A 153 23.87 26.39 -23.19
C ILE A 153 22.99 27.14 -22.17
N ALA A 154 21.75 26.72 -21.91
CA ALA A 154 20.82 27.52 -21.07
C ALA A 154 20.72 27.13 -19.58
N VAL A 155 21.31 26.02 -19.12
CA VAL A 155 21.11 25.53 -17.73
C VAL A 155 22.31 25.79 -16.80
N ALA A 156 23.41 26.33 -17.32
CA ALA A 156 24.63 26.54 -16.54
C ALA A 156 24.65 27.82 -15.66
N VAL A 157 23.58 28.63 -15.63
CA VAL A 157 23.56 29.90 -14.88
C VAL A 157 22.73 29.87 -13.58
N PHE A 158 21.97 28.80 -13.29
CA PHE A 158 21.13 28.73 -12.09
C PHE A 158 21.65 27.84 -10.94
N SER A 159 22.85 27.28 -11.06
CA SER A 159 23.40 26.33 -10.09
C SER A 159 24.27 26.94 -8.98
N ALA A 160 24.48 28.26 -8.96
CA ALA A 160 25.32 28.91 -7.95
C ALA A 160 24.53 29.49 -6.74
N ALA A 161 23.24 29.82 -6.91
CA ALA A 161 22.44 30.45 -5.85
C ALA A 161 21.69 29.44 -4.95
N SER A 162 21.52 28.21 -5.40
CA SER A 162 20.74 27.17 -4.70
C SER A 162 21.53 26.39 -3.65
N LEU A 163 22.87 26.40 -3.70
CA LEU A 163 23.70 25.72 -2.69
C LEU A 163 23.78 26.50 -1.36
N ALA A 164 23.79 27.83 -1.41
CA ALA A 164 23.92 28.68 -0.22
C ALA A 164 22.65 28.71 0.64
N LEU A 165 21.47 28.60 0.02
CA LEU A 165 20.18 28.54 0.74
C LEU A 165 19.95 27.17 1.41
N TYR A 166 20.46 26.09 0.80
CA TYR A 166 20.28 24.73 1.31
C TYR A 166 21.10 24.48 2.58
N GLN A 167 22.30 25.06 2.69
CA GLN A 167 23.13 24.94 3.89
C GLN A 167 22.55 25.73 5.07
N THR A 168 22.02 26.92 4.84
CA THR A 168 21.39 27.75 5.90
C THR A 168 20.04 27.21 6.38
N LEU A 169 19.29 26.49 5.53
CA LEU A 169 18.06 25.80 5.93
C LEU A 169 18.33 24.53 6.75
N ARG A 170 19.41 23.80 6.44
CA ARG A 170 19.76 22.55 7.14
C ARG A 170 20.08 22.78 8.62
N GLU A 171 20.84 23.83 8.93
CA GLU A 171 21.21 24.14 10.32
C GLU A 171 19.98 24.56 11.15
N LYS A 172 19.05 25.33 10.58
CA LYS A 172 17.79 25.70 11.25
C LYS A 172 16.84 24.51 11.44
N ILE A 173 16.83 23.54 10.53
CA ILE A 173 15.99 22.35 10.62
C ILE A 173 16.53 21.37 11.69
N GLU A 174 17.85 21.21 11.80
CA GLU A 174 18.45 20.40 12.87
C GLU A 174 18.24 21.02 14.26
N GLU A 175 18.25 22.35 14.36
CA GLU A 175 17.94 23.07 15.61
C GLU A 175 16.45 22.97 15.99
N LEU A 176 15.54 23.00 15.02
CA LEU A 176 14.11 22.76 15.24
C LEU A 176 13.84 21.31 15.65
N LEU A 177 14.50 20.34 15.03
CA LEU A 177 14.36 18.92 15.37
C LEU A 177 14.85 18.58 16.79
N LYS A 178 15.87 19.30 17.30
CA LYS A 178 16.32 19.18 18.70
C LYS A 178 15.35 19.75 19.74
N ARG A 179 14.46 20.69 19.35
CA ARG A 179 13.47 21.31 20.25
C ARG A 179 12.10 20.64 20.24
N VAL A 180 11.82 19.75 19.28
CA VAL A 180 10.59 18.95 19.30
C VAL A 180 10.76 17.82 20.31
N ARG A 181 10.37 18.07 21.57
CA ARG A 181 9.92 17.00 22.47
C ARG A 181 8.91 16.19 21.68
N VAL A 182 9.17 14.90 21.51
CA VAL A 182 8.28 13.95 20.83
C VAL A 182 6.95 13.91 21.57
N VAL A 183 6.04 14.80 21.16
CA VAL A 183 4.61 14.66 21.41
C VAL A 183 4.15 13.64 20.38
N ALA A 184 3.63 12.51 20.86
CA ALA A 184 3.12 11.45 20.00
C ALA A 184 2.19 12.04 18.91
N PRO A 185 2.36 11.69 17.62
CA PRO A 185 1.64 12.35 16.54
C PRO A 185 0.12 12.11 16.65
N PRO A 186 -0.71 13.10 16.27
CA PRO A 186 -2.18 13.07 16.41
C PRO A 186 -2.91 12.06 15.50
N ILE A 187 -2.19 11.17 14.82
CA ILE A 187 -2.70 10.11 13.92
C ILE A 187 -3.64 9.15 14.66
N LEU A 188 -3.61 9.10 15.99
CA LEU A 188 -4.46 8.24 16.82
C LEU A 188 -5.94 8.63 16.90
N ARG A 189 -6.39 9.74 16.29
CA ARG A 189 -7.79 10.23 16.38
C ARG A 189 -8.60 10.26 15.09
N VAL A 190 -8.01 9.96 13.92
CA VAL A 190 -8.81 9.88 12.68
C VAL A 190 -9.63 8.59 12.71
N LYS A 191 -10.96 8.71 12.63
CA LYS A 191 -11.89 7.60 12.47
C LYS A 191 -11.87 7.21 10.99
N VAL A 192 -11.41 6.00 10.68
CA VAL A 192 -11.42 5.48 9.31
C VAL A 192 -12.85 5.01 9.00
N SER A 193 -13.46 5.48 7.91
CA SER A 193 -14.79 5.01 7.53
C SER A 193 -14.75 3.57 7.02
N ARG A 194 -15.92 2.89 7.01
CA ARG A 194 -16.03 1.53 6.47
C ARG A 194 -15.64 1.49 4.99
N GLU A 195 -16.08 2.48 4.22
CA GLU A 195 -15.84 2.60 2.79
C GLU A 195 -14.35 2.81 2.52
N GLU A 196 -13.70 3.67 3.30
CA GLU A 196 -12.26 3.91 3.19
C GLU A 196 -11.46 2.65 3.56
N ALA A 197 -11.83 1.98 4.66
CA ALA A 197 -11.18 0.76 5.11
C ALA A 197 -11.28 -0.36 4.06
N LEU A 198 -12.40 -0.49 3.34
CA LEU A 198 -12.58 -1.54 2.33
C LEU A 198 -12.13 -1.14 0.91
N ASN A 199 -11.64 0.09 0.73
CA ASN A 199 -11.16 0.61 -0.57
C ASN A 199 -9.84 0.00 -1.08
N HIS A 200 -9.17 -0.79 -0.25
CA HIS A 200 -7.91 -1.45 -0.60
C HIS A 200 -8.16 -2.93 -0.90
N PRO A 201 -7.75 -3.47 -2.06
CA PRO A 201 -8.02 -4.86 -2.45
C PRO A 201 -7.60 -5.89 -1.40
N LEU A 202 -6.38 -5.76 -0.86
CA LEU A 202 -5.92 -6.65 0.22
C LEU A 202 -6.74 -6.49 1.52
N ARG A 203 -7.14 -5.28 1.93
CA ARG A 203 -8.01 -5.11 3.11
C ARG A 203 -9.38 -5.74 2.89
N LYS A 204 -9.93 -5.58 1.69
CA LYS A 204 -11.19 -6.20 1.29
C LYS A 204 -11.08 -7.73 1.35
N ALA A 205 -10.04 -8.33 0.76
CA ALA A 205 -9.81 -9.77 0.79
C ALA A 205 -9.62 -10.33 2.22
N LEU A 206 -8.88 -9.59 3.07
CA LEU A 206 -8.73 -9.93 4.48
C LEU A 206 -10.08 -9.88 5.21
N TYR A 207 -10.84 -8.80 5.04
CA TYR A 207 -12.16 -8.66 5.67
C TYR A 207 -13.15 -9.71 5.19
N GLU A 208 -13.20 -10.02 3.90
CA GLU A 208 -14.06 -11.07 3.35
C GLU A 208 -13.71 -12.44 3.93
N THR A 209 -12.42 -12.74 4.11
CA THR A 209 -11.96 -13.98 4.76
C THR A 209 -12.42 -14.03 6.22
N ILE A 210 -12.24 -12.94 6.96
CA ILE A 210 -12.63 -12.84 8.38
C ILE A 210 -14.15 -12.96 8.51
N SER A 211 -14.91 -12.23 7.68
CA SER A 211 -16.37 -12.18 7.74
C SER A 211 -17.01 -13.50 7.33
N SER A 212 -16.47 -14.18 6.32
CA SER A 212 -16.98 -15.50 5.90
C SER A 212 -16.81 -16.57 6.97
N ALA A 213 -15.71 -16.52 7.74
CA ALA A 213 -15.45 -17.45 8.83
C ALA A 213 -16.03 -16.99 10.18
N GLY A 214 -16.41 -15.71 10.31
CA GLY A 214 -16.72 -15.03 11.57
C GLY A 214 -15.48 -14.72 12.42
N ALA A 215 -14.55 -15.67 12.56
CA ALA A 215 -13.28 -15.45 13.26
C ALA A 215 -12.16 -16.29 12.64
N VAL A 216 -10.93 -15.75 12.62
CA VAL A 216 -9.75 -16.42 12.05
C VAL A 216 -8.52 -16.17 12.91
N ARG A 217 -7.58 -17.13 12.95
CA ARG A 217 -6.29 -16.88 13.61
C ARG A 217 -5.46 -15.93 12.78
N TYR A 218 -4.75 -15.02 13.44
CA TYR A 218 -3.81 -14.09 12.79
C TYR A 218 -2.79 -14.82 11.89
N ALA A 219 -2.33 -16.00 12.31
CA ALA A 219 -1.40 -16.83 11.53
C ALA A 219 -1.97 -17.25 10.17
N GLU A 220 -3.27 -17.46 10.05
CA GLU A 220 -3.92 -17.85 8.78
C GLU A 220 -3.96 -16.68 7.78
N LEU A 221 -3.98 -15.43 8.28
CA LEU A 221 -3.95 -14.23 7.45
C LEU A 221 -2.57 -13.96 6.84
N MET A 222 -1.52 -14.59 7.37
CA MET A 222 -0.16 -14.46 6.84
C MET A 222 -0.01 -15.00 5.42
N ARG A 223 -0.95 -15.81 4.93
CA ARG A 223 -0.97 -16.27 3.53
C ARG A 223 -1.16 -15.14 2.52
N PHE A 224 -1.65 -13.98 2.95
CA PHE A 224 -1.92 -12.84 2.07
C PHE A 224 -0.73 -11.86 1.95
N GLY A 225 0.32 -12.00 2.77
CA GLY A 225 1.48 -11.11 2.70
C GLY A 225 2.36 -11.10 3.95
N SER A 226 3.34 -10.20 3.96
CA SER A 226 4.30 -10.07 5.06
C SER A 226 3.64 -9.66 6.38
N ARG A 227 4.30 -9.96 7.51
CA ARG A 227 3.80 -9.60 8.85
C ARG A 227 3.49 -8.11 8.95
N ALA A 228 4.40 -7.25 8.50
CA ALA A 228 4.23 -5.81 8.56
C ALA A 228 3.02 -5.33 7.72
N THR A 229 2.89 -5.88 6.51
CA THR A 229 1.77 -5.59 5.60
C THR A 229 0.43 -5.99 6.22
N ILE A 230 0.33 -7.21 6.77
CA ILE A 230 -0.89 -7.70 7.40
C ILE A 230 -1.23 -6.92 8.67
N GLU A 231 -0.26 -6.65 9.55
CA GLU A 231 -0.47 -5.84 10.75
C GLU A 231 -1.00 -4.45 10.42
N TRP A 232 -0.46 -3.81 9.38
CA TRP A 232 -0.93 -2.50 8.96
C TRP A 232 -2.38 -2.55 8.45
N HIS A 233 -2.70 -3.52 7.58
CA HIS A 233 -4.04 -3.65 7.06
C HIS A 233 -5.07 -4.00 8.14
N LEU A 234 -4.71 -4.90 9.06
CA LEU A 234 -5.52 -5.22 10.23
C LEU A 234 -5.67 -4.01 11.15
N TRP A 235 -4.62 -3.22 11.36
CA TRP A 235 -4.71 -1.99 12.13
C TRP A 235 -5.77 -1.04 11.55
N VAL A 236 -5.82 -0.87 10.22
CA VAL A 236 -6.88 -0.07 9.58
C VAL A 236 -8.27 -0.67 9.79
N LEU A 237 -8.42 -1.99 9.62
CA LEU A 237 -9.70 -2.68 9.82
C LEU A 237 -10.19 -2.56 11.28
N LEU A 238 -9.30 -2.74 12.25
CA LEU A 238 -9.56 -2.55 13.69
C LEU A 238 -10.01 -1.12 13.98
N ARG A 239 -9.34 -0.12 13.39
CA ARG A 239 -9.67 1.30 13.55
C ARG A 239 -11.00 1.70 12.92
N SER A 240 -11.44 0.97 11.90
CA SER A 240 -12.77 1.14 11.29
C SER A 240 -13.90 0.47 12.07
N GLY A 241 -13.58 -0.39 13.04
CA GLY A 241 -14.54 -1.16 13.82
C GLY A 241 -15.17 -2.34 13.08
N LEU A 242 -14.70 -2.67 11.88
CA LEU A 242 -15.16 -3.84 11.12
C LEU A 242 -14.75 -5.15 11.77
N VAL A 243 -13.59 -5.16 12.42
CA VAL A 243 -13.04 -6.32 13.10
C VAL A 243 -12.54 -5.93 14.48
N ALA A 244 -12.39 -6.92 15.36
CA ALA A 244 -11.74 -6.78 16.66
C ALA A 244 -10.64 -7.83 16.83
N GLU A 245 -9.74 -7.58 17.76
CA GLU A 245 -8.70 -8.52 18.15
C GLU A 245 -9.10 -9.20 19.47
N LEU A 246 -9.10 -10.53 19.46
CA LEU A 246 -9.28 -11.35 20.66
C LEU A 246 -7.98 -12.14 20.92
N ARG A 247 -7.47 -12.06 22.15
CA ARG A 247 -6.31 -12.86 22.58
C ARG A 247 -6.75 -13.89 23.60
N VAL A 248 -6.35 -15.13 23.36
CA VAL A 248 -6.60 -16.29 24.22
C VAL A 248 -5.27 -16.99 24.43
N GLY A 249 -4.67 -16.80 25.60
CA GLY A 249 -3.28 -17.17 25.87
C GLY A 249 -2.31 -16.55 24.85
N ARG A 250 -1.61 -17.40 24.09
CA ARG A 250 -0.66 -16.98 23.03
C ARG A 250 -1.30 -16.82 21.65
N LYS A 251 -2.59 -17.15 21.52
CA LYS A 251 -3.30 -17.16 20.25
C LYS A 251 -3.93 -15.79 20.03
N ARG A 252 -3.82 -15.28 18.81
CA ARG A 252 -4.43 -14.02 18.37
C ARG A 252 -5.47 -14.32 17.31
N TYR A 253 -6.71 -13.97 17.59
CA TYR A 253 -7.85 -14.10 16.69
C TYR A 253 -8.30 -12.73 16.21
N ILE A 254 -8.69 -12.65 14.94
CA ILE A 254 -9.36 -11.49 14.36
C ILE A 254 -10.82 -11.87 14.14
N VAL A 255 -11.70 -11.09 14.76
CA VAL A 255 -13.14 -11.39 14.92
C VAL A 255 -13.94 -10.39 14.10
N ASP A 256 -14.90 -10.87 13.30
CA ASP A 256 -15.86 -10.03 12.60
C ASP A 256 -16.83 -9.39 13.60
N MET A 257 -16.82 -8.06 13.68
CA MET A 257 -17.69 -7.32 14.58
C MET A 257 -19.10 -7.13 14.03
N THR A 258 -19.31 -7.42 12.75
CA THR A 258 -20.62 -7.30 12.10
C THR A 258 -21.48 -8.55 12.27
N ASN A 259 -20.87 -9.69 12.60
CA ASN A 259 -21.57 -10.95 12.86
C ASN A 259 -20.95 -11.69 14.06
N LEU A 260 -21.19 -11.15 15.26
CA LEU A 260 -20.64 -11.68 16.51
C LEU A 260 -21.10 -13.10 16.84
N VAL A 261 -22.31 -13.48 16.40
CA VAL A 261 -22.87 -14.83 16.65
C VAL A 261 -22.06 -15.87 15.88
N THR A 262 -21.88 -15.69 14.57
CA THR A 262 -21.03 -16.58 13.78
C THR A 262 -19.60 -16.58 14.28
N ALA A 263 -19.05 -15.41 14.62
CA ALA A 263 -17.69 -15.31 15.13
C ALA A 263 -17.47 -16.09 16.44
N LEU A 264 -18.40 -15.97 17.40
CA LEU A 264 -18.37 -16.73 18.65
C LEU A 264 -18.48 -18.23 18.39
N ASN A 265 -19.44 -18.66 17.56
CA ASN A 265 -19.64 -20.07 17.24
C ASN A 265 -18.38 -20.69 16.61
N THR A 266 -17.73 -19.99 15.69
CA THR A 266 -16.46 -20.42 15.12
C THR A 266 -15.39 -20.54 16.19
N LEU A 267 -15.22 -19.54 17.07
CA LEU A 267 -14.22 -19.58 18.13
C LEU A 267 -14.43 -20.77 19.09
N VAL A 268 -15.66 -21.05 19.48
CA VAL A 268 -16.03 -22.20 20.33
C VAL A 268 -15.69 -23.53 19.65
N GLN A 269 -15.80 -23.62 18.32
CA GLN A 269 -15.46 -24.82 17.57
C GLN A 269 -13.94 -25.03 17.41
N VAL A 270 -13.16 -23.94 17.31
CA VAL A 270 -11.72 -24.02 16.97
C VAL A 270 -10.78 -23.79 18.16
N ASP A 271 -11.29 -23.41 19.33
CA ASP A 271 -10.49 -23.16 20.53
C ASP A 271 -11.15 -23.69 21.81
N GLU A 272 -10.57 -24.76 22.37
CA GLU A 272 -11.04 -25.40 23.61
C GLU A 272 -11.03 -24.45 24.82
N GLU A 273 -10.10 -23.48 24.89
CA GLU A 273 -10.10 -22.50 25.98
C GLU A 273 -11.32 -21.58 25.88
N VAL A 274 -11.67 -21.14 24.66
CA VAL A 274 -12.86 -20.31 24.43
C VAL A 274 -14.12 -21.10 24.75
N LYS A 275 -14.20 -22.35 24.28
CA LYS A 275 -15.32 -23.25 24.58
C LYS A 275 -15.52 -23.42 26.08
N CYS A 276 -14.44 -23.72 26.82
CA CYS A 276 -14.47 -23.85 28.26
C CYS A 276 -15.03 -22.60 28.96
N ILE A 277 -14.57 -21.41 28.55
CA ILE A 277 -15.02 -20.13 29.14
C ILE A 277 -16.51 -19.90 28.87
N VAL A 278 -16.97 -20.17 27.65
CA VAL A 278 -18.39 -19.99 27.26
C VAL A 278 -19.30 -20.97 28.01
N GLU A 279 -18.95 -22.26 28.04
CA GLU A 279 -19.74 -23.30 28.71
C GLU A 279 -19.77 -23.12 30.23
N SER A 280 -18.70 -22.57 30.82
CA SER A 280 -18.61 -22.30 32.26
C SER A 280 -18.97 -20.85 32.64
N GLY A 281 -19.55 -20.05 31.73
CA GLY A 281 -19.67 -18.59 31.85
C GLY A 281 -20.45 -18.05 33.06
N GLU A 282 -21.15 -18.91 33.81
CA GLU A 282 -21.83 -18.57 35.07
C GLU A 282 -20.86 -18.50 36.27
N LYS A 283 -19.66 -19.08 36.14
CA LYS A 283 -18.65 -19.11 37.20
C LYS A 283 -17.92 -17.76 37.31
N PRO A 284 -17.43 -17.39 38.50
CA PRO A 284 -16.63 -16.18 38.67
C PRO A 284 -15.37 -16.19 37.77
N PRO A 285 -14.95 -15.04 37.19
CA PRO A 285 -13.80 -14.98 36.27
C PRO A 285 -12.50 -15.58 36.82
N LYS A 286 -12.24 -15.43 38.12
CA LYS A 286 -11.05 -16.04 38.77
C LYS A 286 -11.08 -17.57 38.78
N LEU A 287 -12.26 -18.17 38.90
CA LEU A 287 -12.39 -19.62 38.84
C LEU A 287 -12.24 -20.13 37.40
N LEU A 288 -12.68 -19.34 36.41
CA LEU A 288 -12.51 -19.64 35.00
C LEU A 288 -11.04 -19.66 34.56
N THR A 289 -10.20 -18.77 35.11
CA THR A 289 -8.76 -18.79 34.80
C THR A 289 -8.09 -20.11 35.21
N GLU A 290 -8.51 -20.67 36.35
CA GLU A 290 -7.99 -21.95 36.84
C GLU A 290 -8.56 -23.13 36.05
N LEU A 291 -9.89 -23.14 35.83
CA LEU A 291 -10.57 -24.23 35.14
C LEU A 291 -10.18 -24.34 33.65
N CYS A 292 -10.07 -23.21 32.96
CA CYS A 292 -9.80 -23.18 31.53
C CYS A 292 -8.33 -22.97 31.20
N ASN A 293 -7.45 -22.96 32.21
CA ASN A 293 -5.99 -22.80 32.06
C ASN A 293 -5.62 -21.61 31.16
N THR A 294 -6.20 -20.46 31.43
CA THR A 294 -6.05 -19.25 30.61
C THR A 294 -5.93 -18.01 31.48
N ASP A 295 -5.52 -16.89 30.89
CA ASP A 295 -5.33 -15.66 31.64
C ASP A 295 -6.64 -14.88 31.83
N LEU A 296 -6.67 -14.05 32.88
CA LEU A 296 -7.86 -13.30 33.25
C LEU A 296 -8.35 -12.34 32.17
N ARG A 297 -7.42 -11.80 31.35
CA ARG A 297 -7.77 -10.88 30.26
C ARG A 297 -8.46 -11.63 29.13
N ALA A 298 -8.02 -12.84 28.80
CA ALA A 298 -8.69 -13.71 27.85
C ALA A 298 -10.12 -14.03 28.32
N VAL A 299 -10.29 -14.41 29.60
CA VAL A 299 -11.63 -14.66 30.19
C VAL A 299 -12.55 -13.46 30.01
N PHE A 300 -12.13 -12.26 30.42
CA PHE A 300 -12.96 -11.07 30.27
C PHE A 300 -13.29 -10.76 28.81
N SER A 301 -12.33 -10.89 27.89
CA SER A 301 -12.54 -10.58 26.47
C SER A 301 -13.53 -11.57 25.82
N VAL A 302 -13.44 -12.86 26.18
CA VAL A 302 -14.37 -13.89 25.69
C VAL A 302 -15.76 -13.70 26.28
N LEU A 303 -15.89 -13.41 27.59
CA LEU A 303 -17.18 -13.14 28.21
C LEU A 303 -17.84 -11.88 27.66
N GLU A 304 -17.06 -10.83 27.39
CA GLU A 304 -17.55 -9.62 26.72
C GLU A 304 -18.09 -9.95 25.32
N LEU A 305 -17.35 -10.72 24.52
CA LEU A 305 -17.81 -11.17 23.21
C LEU A 305 -19.09 -12.00 23.31
N TYR A 306 -19.13 -12.96 24.24
CA TYR A 306 -20.29 -13.82 24.49
C TYR A 306 -21.54 -13.03 24.85
N SER A 307 -21.43 -12.09 25.80
CA SER A 307 -22.55 -11.24 26.21
C SER A 307 -23.09 -10.38 25.07
N LYS A 308 -22.22 -9.82 24.23
CA LYS A 308 -22.64 -9.05 23.03
C LYS A 308 -23.34 -9.94 22.00
N ALA A 309 -22.81 -11.14 21.75
CA ALA A 309 -23.43 -12.09 20.82
C ALA A 309 -24.82 -12.52 21.30
N LYS A 310 -24.96 -12.87 22.58
CA LYS A 310 -26.24 -13.26 23.19
C LYS A 310 -27.28 -12.13 23.15
N ALA A 311 -26.87 -10.89 23.36
CA ALA A 311 -27.75 -9.73 23.24
C ALA A 311 -28.30 -9.56 21.81
N ILE A 312 -27.51 -9.88 20.78
CA ILE A 312 -27.96 -9.84 19.38
C ILE A 312 -28.96 -10.96 19.10
N GLU A 313 -28.72 -12.19 19.56
CA GLU A 313 -29.65 -13.31 19.36
C GLU A 313 -31.02 -13.04 20.00
N LEU A 314 -31.05 -12.48 21.22
CA LEU A 314 -32.29 -12.16 21.91
C LEU A 314 -33.12 -11.10 21.16
N ASN A 315 -32.48 -10.13 20.53
CA ASN A 315 -33.16 -9.10 19.74
C ASN A 315 -33.69 -9.58 18.39
N HIS A 316 -33.19 -10.71 17.86
CA HIS A 316 -33.69 -11.31 16.62
C HIS A 316 -34.86 -12.27 16.82
N ASN A 317 -35.14 -12.68 18.07
CA ASN A 317 -36.24 -13.58 18.42
C ASN A 317 -37.49 -12.85 18.96
N ILE A 318 -37.51 -11.52 18.88
CA ILE A 318 -38.64 -10.62 19.20
C ILE A 318 -39.16 -10.01 17.91
#